data_AF-A0A8B9JYK8-F1
#
_entry.id   AF-A0A8B9JYK8-F1
#
_cell.length_a   1.000
_cell.length_b   1.000
_cell.length_c   1.000
_cell.angle_alpha   90.00
_cell.angle_beta   90.00
_cell.angle_gamma   90.00
#
_symmetry.space_group_name_H-M   'P 1'
#
loop_
_entity.id
_entity.type
_entity.pdbx_description
1 polymer ?
#
loop_
_entity_poly.entity_id
_entity_poly.type
_entity_poly.pdbx_seq_one_letter_code
_entity_poly.pdbx_strand_id
1 'polypeptide(L)'
;MAVNLEEYFRTVFEEHLQTVPMPEEDLRTGTTRILDKRREIKYMDDVLRNQKEEFEAKKKSLEQRRDELRKKEEKLKDSLLNFNKYLKDNDAKQARGLKKAEAEKALVREREKEVQQLQRHIAALLTKKEKMQKRVSQNRIYWSFLDSVLKSSKKFEDIGKLIGRFETLVCMREQLLKRQSTVESEREREAVQLRRYVSERSSALLHYNNTLSQLQTELDTILSQALRWESTWNHIQATAAKETLLLGQIKIVTLNLYHMTGRVTSGAEGFNVDDTLDQLDRIQLYIQKRADIVRDLGSDKGSIKASDHA
;
A
#
# COMPACT_ATOMS: atom_id res chain seq x y z
N MET A 1 0.24 -109.61 -10.14
CA MET A 1 0.45 -111.00 -10.61
C MET A 1 -0.77 -111.79 -10.19
N ALA A 2 -1.59 -112.25 -11.13
CA ALA A 2 -2.73 -113.11 -10.80
C ALA A 2 -2.19 -114.52 -10.56
N VAL A 3 -2.18 -114.97 -9.30
CA VAL A 3 -1.89 -116.37 -8.99
C VAL A 3 -3.07 -117.17 -9.52
N ASN A 4 -2.83 -118.05 -10.48
CA ASN A 4 -3.87 -118.89 -11.06
C ASN A 4 -4.26 -119.97 -10.03
N LEU A 5 -5.25 -119.65 -9.17
CA LEU A 5 -5.64 -120.52 -8.06
C LEU A 5 -6.02 -121.93 -8.54
N GLU A 6 -6.53 -122.06 -9.76
CA GLU A 6 -6.90 -123.35 -10.35
C GLU A 6 -5.70 -124.27 -10.58
N GLU A 7 -4.54 -123.75 -11.01
CA GLU A 7 -3.28 -124.51 -11.13
C GLU A 7 -2.69 -124.89 -9.76
N TYR A 8 -2.80 -123.99 -8.78
CA TYR A 8 -2.35 -124.25 -7.41
C TYR A 8 -3.21 -125.33 -6.74
N PHE A 9 -4.53 -125.27 -6.86
CA PHE A 9 -5.41 -126.31 -6.32
C PHE A 9 -5.26 -127.63 -7.07
N ARG A 10 -5.04 -127.63 -8.40
CA ARG A 10 -4.83 -128.85 -9.19
C ARG A 10 -3.56 -129.59 -8.77
N THR A 11 -2.43 -128.88 -8.68
CA THR A 11 -1.15 -129.49 -8.26
C THR A 11 -1.20 -130.02 -6.82
N VAL A 12 -1.78 -129.26 -5.88
CA VAL A 12 -1.93 -129.70 -4.48
C VAL A 12 -2.88 -130.90 -4.36
N PHE A 13 -3.94 -131.00 -5.17
CA PHE A 13 -4.83 -132.18 -5.17
C PHE A 13 -4.15 -133.41 -5.80
N GLU A 14 -3.44 -133.24 -6.91
CA GLU A 14 -2.70 -134.34 -7.57
C GLU A 14 -1.62 -134.93 -6.65
N GLU A 15 -0.95 -134.09 -5.85
CA GLU A 15 0.07 -134.53 -4.87
C GLU A 15 -0.52 -135.31 -3.66
N HIS A 16 -1.82 -135.13 -3.35
CA HIS A 16 -2.50 -135.79 -2.22
C HIS A 16 -3.32 -137.03 -2.60
N LEU A 17 -3.41 -137.37 -3.90
CA LEU A 17 -4.09 -138.57 -4.39
C LEU A 17 -3.15 -139.79 -4.35
N GLN A 18 -3.10 -140.47 -3.19
CA GLN A 18 -2.43 -141.77 -3.10
C GLN A 18 -3.09 -142.80 -4.03
N THR A 19 -2.32 -143.27 -5.01
CA THR A 19 -2.71 -144.39 -5.89
C THR A 19 -2.80 -145.67 -5.05
N VAL A 20 -4.01 -146.12 -4.75
CA VAL A 20 -4.24 -147.41 -4.08
C VAL A 20 -3.87 -148.55 -5.05
N PRO A 21 -2.91 -149.43 -4.72
CA PRO A 21 -2.57 -150.55 -5.58
C PRO A 21 -3.73 -151.56 -5.66
N MET A 22 -3.99 -152.07 -6.86
CA MET A 22 -4.91 -153.20 -7.09
C MET A 22 -4.47 -154.44 -6.31
N PRO A 23 -5.37 -155.23 -5.71
CA PRO A 23 -5.00 -156.46 -5.02
C PRO A 23 -4.75 -157.61 -6.01
N GLU A 24 -3.61 -158.30 -5.88
CA GLU A 24 -3.38 -159.59 -6.54
C GLU A 24 -4.20 -160.72 -5.85
N GLU A 25 -4.51 -161.79 -6.58
CA GLU A 25 -5.36 -162.89 -6.09
C GLU A 25 -4.66 -163.78 -5.04
N ASP A 26 -4.95 -163.53 -3.76
CA ASP A 26 -4.35 -164.25 -2.63
C ASP A 26 -5.22 -165.43 -2.12
N LEU A 27 -4.67 -166.65 -2.16
CA LEU A 27 -5.33 -167.94 -1.90
C LEU A 27 -5.48 -168.27 -0.39
N ARG A 28 -6.07 -167.35 0.39
CA ARG A 28 -6.18 -167.45 1.86
C ARG A 28 -7.60 -167.39 2.41
N THR A 29 -7.86 -168.18 3.45
CA THR A 29 -9.18 -168.46 4.04
C THR A 29 -9.88 -167.22 4.62
N GLY A 30 -11.21 -167.16 4.53
CA GLY A 30 -12.01 -165.95 4.78
C GLY A 30 -11.87 -165.27 6.16
N THR A 31 -11.39 -165.97 7.19
CA THR A 31 -11.21 -165.40 8.55
C THR A 31 -9.98 -164.50 8.69
N THR A 32 -8.88 -164.75 7.97
CA THR A 32 -7.69 -163.86 8.02
C THR A 32 -7.91 -162.58 7.23
N ARG A 33 -8.57 -162.65 6.06
CA ARG A 33 -8.97 -161.47 5.27
C ARG A 33 -9.75 -160.43 6.08
N ILE A 34 -10.68 -160.87 6.93
CA ILE A 34 -11.48 -159.97 7.77
C ILE A 34 -10.61 -159.29 8.84
N LEU A 35 -9.64 -159.99 9.43
CA LEU A 35 -8.76 -159.42 10.45
C LEU A 35 -7.79 -158.39 9.86
N ASP A 36 -7.26 -158.62 8.67
CA ASP A 36 -6.36 -157.66 8.01
C ASP A 36 -7.11 -156.46 7.46
N LYS A 37 -8.29 -156.64 6.81
CA LYS A 37 -9.17 -155.51 6.47
C LYS A 37 -9.60 -154.72 7.71
N ARG A 38 -9.80 -155.36 8.87
CA ARG A 38 -10.14 -154.67 10.13
C ARG A 38 -8.94 -153.93 10.74
N ARG A 39 -7.70 -154.42 10.54
CA ARG A 39 -6.47 -153.69 10.89
C ARG A 39 -6.23 -152.50 9.96
N GLU A 40 -6.44 -152.68 8.67
CA GLU A 40 -6.32 -151.64 7.64
C GLU A 40 -7.36 -150.54 7.83
N ILE A 41 -8.64 -150.89 8.08
CA ILE A 41 -9.70 -149.92 8.44
C ILE A 41 -9.33 -149.17 9.71
N LYS A 42 -8.83 -149.86 10.76
CA LYS A 42 -8.41 -149.19 12.00
C LYS A 42 -7.23 -148.24 11.78
N TYR A 43 -6.25 -148.65 10.98
CA TYR A 43 -5.10 -147.81 10.62
C TYR A 43 -5.53 -146.59 9.79
N MET A 44 -6.43 -146.77 8.82
CA MET A 44 -7.04 -145.66 8.06
C MET A 44 -7.87 -144.74 8.96
N ASP A 45 -8.67 -145.27 9.89
CA ASP A 45 -9.43 -144.48 10.88
C ASP A 45 -8.49 -143.66 11.78
N ASP A 46 -7.37 -144.25 12.24
CA ASP A 46 -6.39 -143.55 13.07
C ASP A 46 -5.62 -142.48 12.26
N VAL A 47 -5.30 -142.73 10.98
CA VAL A 47 -4.71 -141.74 10.06
C VAL A 47 -5.69 -140.61 9.73
N LEU A 48 -6.95 -140.92 9.40
CA LEU A 48 -8.00 -139.93 9.13
C LEU A 48 -8.33 -139.10 10.38
N ARG A 49 -8.27 -139.70 11.57
CA ARG A 49 -8.41 -139.00 12.85
C ARG A 49 -7.26 -138.02 13.07
N ASN A 50 -6.01 -138.45 12.89
CA ASN A 50 -4.83 -137.59 12.99
C ASN A 50 -4.92 -136.43 11.98
N GLN A 51 -5.26 -136.70 10.72
CA GLN A 51 -5.45 -135.65 9.71
C GLN A 51 -6.59 -134.68 10.10
N LYS A 52 -7.73 -135.19 10.60
CA LYS A 52 -8.84 -134.36 11.06
C LYS A 52 -8.45 -133.48 12.25
N GLU A 53 -7.67 -134.00 13.18
CA GLU A 53 -7.11 -133.25 14.31
C GLU A 53 -6.11 -132.19 13.85
N GLU A 54 -5.24 -132.50 12.89
CA GLU A 54 -4.35 -131.52 12.24
C GLU A 54 -5.11 -130.43 11.50
N PHE A 55 -6.15 -130.77 10.74
CA PHE A 55 -6.99 -129.80 10.03
C PHE A 55 -7.76 -128.90 11.01
N GLU A 56 -8.30 -129.44 12.10
CA GLU A 56 -8.90 -128.64 13.16
C GLU A 56 -7.88 -127.75 13.88
N ALA A 57 -6.65 -128.22 14.11
CA ALA A 57 -5.57 -127.40 14.68
C ALA A 57 -5.15 -126.26 13.73
N LYS A 58 -4.96 -126.55 12.44
CA LYS A 58 -4.65 -125.57 11.38
C LYS A 58 -5.79 -124.54 11.23
N LYS A 59 -7.05 -125.00 11.23
CA LYS A 59 -8.25 -124.15 11.19
C LYS A 59 -8.32 -123.20 12.39
N LYS A 60 -8.16 -123.71 13.62
CA LYS A 60 -8.12 -122.90 14.85
C LYS A 60 -6.97 -121.89 14.83
N SER A 61 -5.79 -122.28 14.33
CA SER A 61 -4.64 -121.37 14.18
C SER A 61 -4.92 -120.24 13.17
N LEU A 62 -5.53 -120.56 12.02
CA LEU A 62 -5.92 -119.57 11.01
C LEU A 62 -7.03 -118.63 11.52
N GLU A 63 -7.98 -119.16 12.29
CA GLU A 63 -9.08 -118.39 12.89
C GLU A 63 -8.56 -117.42 13.95
N GLN A 64 -7.67 -117.88 14.85
CA GLN A 64 -6.91 -117.04 15.77
C GLN A 64 -6.10 -115.96 15.03
N ARG A 65 -5.38 -116.34 13.96
CA ARG A 65 -4.56 -115.40 13.17
C ARG A 65 -5.41 -114.34 12.47
N ARG A 66 -6.59 -114.71 11.98
CA ARG A 66 -7.57 -113.79 11.37
C ARG A 66 -8.17 -112.83 12.39
N ASP A 67 -8.42 -113.29 13.62
CA ASP A 67 -8.92 -112.44 14.71
C ASP A 67 -7.85 -111.51 15.28
N GLU A 68 -6.60 -111.97 15.36
CA GLU A 68 -5.46 -111.07 15.60
C GLU A 68 -5.35 -109.99 14.51
N LEU A 69 -5.51 -110.36 13.23
CA LEU A 69 -5.42 -109.43 12.12
C LEU A 69 -6.52 -108.36 12.23
N ARG A 70 -7.76 -108.76 12.49
CA ARG A 70 -8.89 -107.83 12.73
C ARG A 70 -8.62 -106.89 13.89
N LYS A 71 -8.15 -107.40 15.04
CA LYS A 71 -7.77 -106.57 16.20
C LYS A 71 -6.62 -105.61 15.90
N LYS A 72 -5.68 -105.97 15.02
CA LYS A 72 -4.58 -105.09 14.57
C LYS A 72 -5.09 -104.02 13.61
N GLU A 73 -6.02 -104.37 12.70
CA GLU A 73 -6.66 -103.44 11.77
C GLU A 73 -7.55 -102.40 12.49
N GLU A 74 -8.35 -102.82 13.47
CA GLU A 74 -9.16 -101.95 14.33
C GLU A 74 -8.27 -100.96 15.09
N LYS A 75 -7.22 -101.45 15.78
CA LYS A 75 -6.23 -100.59 16.45
C LYS A 75 -5.56 -99.59 15.50
N LEU A 76 -5.32 -99.97 14.25
CA LEU A 76 -4.73 -99.07 13.24
C LEU A 76 -5.75 -98.01 12.78
N LYS A 77 -7.01 -98.38 12.58
CA LYS A 77 -8.11 -97.45 12.27
C LYS A 77 -8.31 -96.42 13.39
N ASP A 78 -8.38 -96.88 14.64
CA ASP A 78 -8.48 -96.00 15.82
C ASP A 78 -7.26 -95.07 15.91
N SER A 79 -6.06 -95.61 15.67
CA SER A 79 -4.81 -94.82 15.65
C SER A 79 -4.83 -93.75 14.55
N LEU A 80 -5.31 -94.07 13.35
CA LEU A 80 -5.46 -93.12 12.24
C LEU A 80 -6.53 -92.06 12.50
N LEU A 81 -7.64 -92.41 13.17
CA LEU A 81 -8.65 -91.44 13.60
C LEU A 81 -8.10 -90.48 14.66
N ASN A 82 -7.39 -91.01 15.66
CA ASN A 82 -6.72 -90.22 16.68
C ASN A 82 -5.62 -89.32 16.10
N PHE A 83 -4.84 -89.80 15.13
CA PHE A 83 -3.82 -89.00 14.46
C PHE A 83 -4.44 -87.89 13.59
N ASN A 84 -5.51 -88.19 12.83
CA ASN A 84 -6.27 -87.17 12.09
C ASN A 84 -6.88 -86.11 13.03
N LYS A 85 -7.40 -86.51 14.18
CA LYS A 85 -7.90 -85.58 15.20
C LYS A 85 -6.76 -84.71 15.75
N TYR A 86 -5.62 -85.31 16.08
CA TYR A 86 -4.43 -84.59 16.54
C TYR A 86 -3.92 -83.58 15.51
N LEU A 87 -3.85 -83.96 14.22
CA LEU A 87 -3.48 -83.04 13.13
C LEU A 87 -4.46 -81.86 13.05
N LYS A 88 -5.77 -82.11 13.00
CA LYS A 88 -6.80 -81.05 12.98
C LYS A 88 -6.72 -80.13 14.21
N ASP A 89 -6.48 -80.68 15.39
CA ASP A 89 -6.30 -79.92 16.63
C ASP A 89 -4.99 -79.12 16.63
N ASN A 90 -3.92 -79.61 15.99
CA ASN A 90 -2.65 -78.92 15.83
C ASN A 90 -2.77 -77.78 14.80
N ASP A 91 -3.31 -78.05 13.61
CA ASP A 91 -3.63 -77.04 12.59
C ASP A 91 -4.52 -75.95 13.17
N ALA A 92 -5.54 -76.31 13.96
CA ALA A 92 -6.39 -75.34 14.65
C ALA A 92 -5.66 -74.52 15.72
N LYS A 93 -4.66 -75.09 16.41
CA LYS A 93 -3.78 -74.34 17.33
C LYS A 93 -2.84 -73.41 16.57
N GLN A 94 -2.20 -73.89 15.50
CA GLN A 94 -1.32 -73.10 14.64
C GLN A 94 -2.08 -71.92 14.01
N ALA A 95 -3.27 -72.16 13.45
CA ALA A 95 -4.12 -71.13 12.86
C ALA A 95 -4.58 -70.08 13.89
N ARG A 96 -4.92 -70.48 15.12
CA ARG A 96 -5.21 -69.55 16.23
C ARG A 96 -3.98 -68.76 16.65
N GLY A 97 -2.82 -69.39 16.74
CA GLY A 97 -1.53 -68.77 17.07
C GLY A 97 -1.15 -67.71 16.04
N LEU A 98 -1.21 -68.05 14.74
CA LEU A 98 -0.97 -67.13 13.64
C LEU A 98 -1.94 -65.93 13.67
N LYS A 99 -3.26 -66.18 13.75
CA LYS A 99 -4.25 -65.09 13.84
C LYS A 99 -4.03 -64.18 15.05
N LYS A 100 -3.65 -64.73 16.21
CA LYS A 100 -3.33 -63.92 17.40
C LYS A 100 -2.08 -63.08 17.18
N ALA A 101 -1.02 -63.66 16.62
CA ALA A 101 0.22 -62.96 16.31
C ALA A 101 0.03 -61.87 15.24
N GLU A 102 -0.83 -62.09 14.24
CA GLU A 102 -1.20 -61.10 13.23
C GLU A 102 -1.99 -59.93 13.83
N ALA A 103 -2.98 -60.23 14.68
CA ALA A 103 -3.77 -59.21 15.39
C ALA A 103 -2.89 -58.38 16.34
N GLU A 104 -1.97 -59.02 17.08
CA GLU A 104 -1.00 -58.35 17.96
C GLU A 104 -0.05 -57.46 17.15
N LYS A 105 0.51 -57.95 16.03
CA LYS A 105 1.30 -57.15 15.08
C LYS A 105 0.50 -56.00 14.47
N ALA A 106 -0.80 -56.13 14.27
CA ALA A 106 -1.65 -55.05 13.76
C ALA A 106 -1.85 -53.96 14.83
N LEU A 107 -2.16 -54.37 16.07
CA LEU A 107 -2.32 -53.47 17.21
C LEU A 107 -1.02 -52.70 17.52
N VAL A 108 0.13 -53.37 17.51
CA VAL A 108 1.44 -52.72 17.68
C VAL A 108 1.67 -51.65 16.61
N ARG A 109 1.42 -51.96 15.32
CA ARG A 109 1.55 -51.00 14.21
C ARG A 109 0.59 -49.80 14.33
N GLU A 110 -0.57 -49.97 14.96
CA GLU A 110 -1.50 -48.88 15.23
C GLU A 110 -1.00 -47.98 16.37
N ARG A 111 -0.57 -48.59 17.49
CA ARG A 111 0.04 -47.85 18.62
C ARG A 111 1.34 -47.14 18.23
N GLU A 112 2.17 -47.72 17.37
CA GLU A 112 3.37 -47.06 16.82
C GLU A 112 3.01 -45.80 16.03
N LYS A 113 1.94 -45.83 15.23
CA LYS A 113 1.44 -44.63 14.51
C LYS A 113 0.96 -43.56 15.48
N GLU A 114 0.19 -43.93 16.50
CA GLU A 114 -0.26 -43.00 17.54
C GLU A 114 0.93 -42.37 18.28
N VAL A 115 1.92 -43.16 18.70
CA VAL A 115 3.14 -42.68 19.35
C VAL A 115 3.89 -41.71 18.44
N GLN A 116 4.07 -42.01 17.15
CA GLN A 116 4.69 -41.08 16.20
C GLN A 116 3.87 -39.78 16.02
N GLN A 117 2.54 -39.85 15.97
CA GLN A 117 1.69 -38.67 15.88
C GLN A 117 1.79 -37.79 17.14
N LEU A 118 1.79 -38.40 18.33
CA LEU A 118 1.94 -37.72 19.61
C LEU A 118 3.33 -37.09 19.75
N GLN A 119 4.40 -37.80 19.35
CA GLN A 119 5.77 -37.26 19.33
C GLN A 119 5.86 -36.01 18.42
N ARG A 120 5.24 -36.03 17.23
CA ARG A 120 5.17 -34.86 16.33
C ARG A 120 4.42 -33.70 16.98
N HIS A 121 3.31 -33.95 17.66
CA HIS A 121 2.56 -32.92 18.40
C HIS A 121 3.36 -32.32 19.55
N ILE A 122 4.06 -33.15 20.34
CA ILE A 122 4.93 -32.70 21.42
C ILE A 122 6.06 -31.82 20.87
N ALA A 123 6.72 -32.23 19.79
CA ALA A 123 7.76 -31.42 19.13
C ALA A 123 7.21 -30.07 18.62
N ALA A 124 6.03 -30.06 17.99
CA ALA A 124 5.36 -28.84 17.54
C ALA A 124 5.02 -27.90 18.72
N LEU A 125 4.50 -28.45 19.83
CA LEU A 125 4.19 -27.68 21.04
C LEU A 125 5.46 -27.13 21.72
N LEU A 126 6.55 -27.91 21.78
CA LEU A 126 7.83 -27.45 22.33
C LEU A 126 8.43 -26.30 21.51
N THR A 127 8.45 -26.40 20.17
CA THR A 127 8.92 -25.28 19.33
C THR A 127 8.03 -24.04 19.45
N LYS A 128 6.72 -24.20 19.61
CA LYS A 128 5.79 -23.09 19.90
C LYS A 128 6.07 -22.45 21.26
N LYS A 129 6.29 -23.26 22.31
CA LYS A 129 6.69 -22.79 23.65
C LYS A 129 7.99 -21.99 23.59
N GLU A 130 9.01 -22.52 22.93
CA GLU A 130 10.32 -21.87 22.81
C GLU A 130 10.23 -20.53 22.06
N LYS A 131 9.48 -20.48 20.94
CA LYS A 131 9.21 -19.23 20.20
C LYS A 131 8.51 -18.19 21.08
N MET A 132 7.50 -18.58 21.86
CA MET A 132 6.84 -17.67 22.80
C MET A 132 7.77 -17.22 23.93
N GLN A 133 8.56 -18.13 24.49
CA GLN A 133 9.53 -17.82 25.56
C GLN A 133 10.61 -16.84 25.07
N LYS A 134 11.10 -16.99 23.83
CA LYS A 134 12.02 -16.04 23.18
C LYS A 134 11.39 -14.65 22.99
N ARG A 135 10.11 -14.57 22.58
CA ARG A 135 9.39 -13.29 22.49
C ARG A 135 9.21 -12.62 23.87
N VAL A 136 8.89 -13.40 24.90
CA VAL A 136 8.75 -12.90 26.28
C VAL A 136 10.10 -12.41 26.82
N SER A 137 11.20 -13.12 26.58
CA SER A 137 12.53 -12.67 27.04
C SER A 137 13.02 -11.43 26.31
N GLN A 138 12.76 -11.29 25.01
CA GLN A 138 13.02 -10.06 24.24
C GLN A 138 12.21 -8.88 24.79
N ASN A 139 10.90 -9.08 25.00
CA ASN A 139 10.00 -8.01 25.47
C ASN A 139 10.18 -7.67 26.96
N ARG A 140 10.88 -8.50 27.74
CA ARG A 140 11.15 -8.27 29.18
C ARG A 140 11.87 -6.94 29.43
N ILE A 141 12.69 -6.49 28.49
CA ILE A 141 13.41 -5.21 28.55
C ILE A 141 12.42 -4.04 28.71
N TYR A 142 11.37 -4.00 27.86
CA TYR A 142 10.33 -2.97 27.91
C TYR A 142 9.56 -2.99 29.24
N TRP A 143 9.23 -4.19 29.75
CA TRP A 143 8.57 -4.31 31.05
C TRP A 143 9.47 -3.80 32.19
N SER A 144 10.76 -4.17 32.22
CA SER A 144 11.69 -3.68 33.25
C SER A 144 11.91 -2.17 33.20
N PHE A 145 11.89 -1.57 31.99
CA PHE A 145 11.92 -0.13 31.82
C PHE A 145 10.65 0.53 32.37
N LEU A 146 9.47 0.03 32.00
CA LEU A 146 8.19 0.57 32.48
C LEU A 146 8.01 0.42 33.99
N ASP A 147 8.41 -0.70 34.58
CA ASP A 147 8.47 -0.94 36.03
C ASP A 147 9.44 0.03 36.73
N SER A 148 10.62 0.29 36.14
CA SER A 148 11.55 1.31 36.66
C SER A 148 10.94 2.71 36.61
N VAL A 149 10.29 3.10 35.50
CA VAL A 149 9.59 4.39 35.37
C VAL A 149 8.43 4.51 36.37
N LEU A 150 7.66 3.43 36.59
CA LEU A 150 6.58 3.39 37.58
C LEU A 150 7.12 3.67 39.00
N LYS A 151 8.19 2.96 39.39
CA LYS A 151 8.87 3.11 40.68
C LYS A 151 9.44 4.51 40.89
N SER A 152 10.03 5.12 39.85
CA SER A 152 10.52 6.50 39.90
C SER A 152 9.40 7.53 39.97
N SER A 153 8.26 7.28 39.31
CA SER A 153 7.19 8.27 39.18
C SER A 153 6.32 8.40 40.43
N LYS A 154 6.02 7.28 41.12
CA LYS A 154 5.06 7.15 42.27
C LYS A 154 3.62 7.69 42.03
N LYS A 155 3.34 8.33 40.89
CA LYS A 155 2.05 8.95 40.52
C LYS A 155 1.06 7.98 39.86
N PHE A 156 1.49 6.77 39.53
CA PHE A 156 0.69 5.77 38.83
C PHE A 156 0.75 4.45 39.62
N GLU A 157 -0.40 3.82 39.81
CA GLU A 157 -0.50 2.53 40.51
C GLU A 157 -0.03 1.35 39.66
N ASP A 158 -0.20 1.45 38.33
CA ASP A 158 0.10 0.37 37.38
C ASP A 158 0.62 0.93 36.04
N ILE A 159 1.37 0.09 35.33
CA ILE A 159 1.90 0.33 33.98
C ILE A 159 0.78 0.65 32.99
N GLY A 160 -0.40 0.03 33.11
CA GLY A 160 -1.55 0.34 32.26
C GLY A 160 -2.04 1.79 32.42
N LYS A 161 -2.09 2.31 33.66
CA LYS A 161 -2.45 3.72 33.93
C LYS A 161 -1.38 4.68 33.40
N LEU A 162 -0.10 4.31 33.48
CA LEU A 162 1.02 5.07 32.89
C LEU A 162 0.90 5.13 31.35
N ILE A 163 0.61 4.01 30.69
CA ILE A 163 0.43 3.94 29.23
C ILE A 163 -0.78 4.77 28.79
N GLY A 164 -1.95 4.64 29.44
CA GLY A 164 -3.12 5.47 29.11
C GLY A 164 -2.87 6.97 29.30
N ARG A 165 -2.04 7.37 30.28
CA ARG A 165 -1.61 8.77 30.40
C ARG A 165 -0.65 9.19 29.27
N PHE A 166 0.23 8.31 28.83
CA PHE A 166 1.09 8.56 27.66
C PHE A 166 0.26 8.71 26.38
N GLU A 167 -0.68 7.80 26.12
CA GLU A 167 -1.58 7.84 24.95
C GLU A 167 -2.41 9.13 24.91
N THR A 168 -3.00 9.53 26.04
CA THR A 168 -3.73 10.82 26.12
C THR A 168 -2.84 12.03 25.89
N LEU A 169 -1.56 12.00 26.33
CA LEU A 169 -0.60 13.07 26.04
C LEU A 169 -0.15 13.09 24.58
N VAL A 170 0.01 11.93 23.92
CA VAL A 170 0.32 11.84 22.48
C VAL A 170 -0.85 12.39 21.66
N CYS A 171 -2.07 11.93 21.94
CA CYS A 171 -3.28 12.43 21.28
C CYS A 171 -3.45 13.96 21.47
N MET A 172 -3.24 14.47 22.69
CA MET A 172 -3.28 15.91 22.95
C MET A 172 -2.19 16.67 22.18
N ARG A 173 -0.97 16.13 22.08
CA ARG A 173 0.13 16.71 21.30
C ARG A 173 -0.21 16.78 19.82
N GLU A 174 -0.79 15.73 19.24
CA GLU A 174 -1.21 15.70 17.84
C GLU A 174 -2.32 16.73 17.55
N GLN A 175 -3.31 16.85 18.45
CA GLN A 175 -4.35 17.86 18.36
C GLN A 175 -3.79 19.29 18.45
N LEU A 176 -2.85 19.53 19.37
CA LEU A 176 -2.18 20.83 19.51
C LEU A 176 -1.34 21.19 18.28
N LEU A 177 -0.57 20.25 17.73
CA LEU A 177 0.20 20.46 16.50
C LEU A 177 -0.71 20.76 15.30
N LYS A 178 -1.83 20.04 15.16
CA LYS A 178 -2.82 20.30 14.12
C LYS A 178 -3.42 21.71 14.25
N ARG A 179 -3.80 22.11 15.48
CA ARG A 179 -4.33 23.46 15.76
C ARG A 179 -3.29 24.57 15.54
N GLN A 180 -2.03 24.31 15.89
CA GLN A 180 -0.93 25.25 15.61
C GLN A 180 -0.80 25.46 14.10
N SER A 181 -0.76 24.39 13.32
CA SER A 181 -0.66 24.46 11.85
C SER A 181 -1.84 25.19 11.19
N THR A 182 -3.07 25.04 11.69
CA THR A 182 -4.22 25.81 11.16
C THR A 182 -4.09 27.30 11.48
N VAL A 183 -3.74 27.65 12.71
CA VAL A 183 -3.55 29.07 13.13
C VAL A 183 -2.38 29.72 12.41
N GLU A 184 -1.29 28.99 12.16
CA GLU A 184 -0.17 29.48 11.35
C GLU A 184 -0.57 29.71 9.89
N SER A 185 -1.40 28.84 9.30
CA SER A 185 -1.93 29.04 7.94
C SER A 185 -2.88 30.24 7.85
N GLU A 186 -3.75 30.43 8.85
CA GLU A 186 -4.64 31.60 8.95
C GLU A 186 -3.84 32.90 9.09
N ARG A 187 -2.87 32.92 10.01
CA ARG A 187 -1.96 34.06 10.21
C ARG A 187 -1.17 34.42 8.96
N GLU A 188 -0.67 33.44 8.20
CA GLU A 188 0.05 33.72 6.96
C GLU A 188 -0.88 34.27 5.86
N ARG A 189 -2.13 33.79 5.77
CA ARG A 189 -3.14 34.36 4.85
C ARG A 189 -3.43 35.82 5.20
N GLU A 190 -3.67 36.13 6.47
CA GLU A 190 -3.88 37.50 6.94
C GLU A 190 -2.65 38.39 6.68
N ALA A 191 -1.44 37.87 6.93
CA ALA A 191 -0.20 38.59 6.65
C ALA A 191 -0.01 38.88 5.15
N VAL A 192 -0.34 37.93 4.26
CA VAL A 192 -0.35 38.15 2.81
C VAL A 192 -1.38 39.21 2.40
N GLN A 193 -2.60 39.15 2.95
CA GLN A 193 -3.65 40.15 2.68
C GLN A 193 -3.25 41.55 3.13
N LEU A 194 -2.69 41.67 4.35
CA LEU A 194 -2.21 42.95 4.87
C LEU A 194 -1.05 43.51 4.03
N ARG A 195 -0.09 42.68 3.64
CA ARG A 195 1.03 43.10 2.76
C ARG A 195 0.53 43.59 1.40
N ARG A 196 -0.47 42.92 0.80
CA ARG A 196 -1.13 43.39 -0.44
C ARG A 196 -1.82 44.74 -0.23
N TYR A 197 -2.66 44.86 0.78
CA TYR A 197 -3.39 46.10 1.09
C TYR A 197 -2.45 47.29 1.30
N VAL A 198 -1.36 47.10 2.06
CA VAL A 198 -0.34 48.14 2.27
C VAL A 198 0.35 48.52 0.96
N SER A 199 0.69 47.55 0.10
CA SER A 199 1.31 47.80 -1.21
C SER A 199 0.38 48.51 -2.20
N GLU A 200 -0.92 48.20 -2.18
CA GLU A 200 -1.93 48.87 -3.00
C GLU A 200 -2.13 50.32 -2.52
N ARG A 201 -2.22 50.54 -1.20
CA ARG A 201 -2.36 51.87 -0.62
C ARG A 201 -1.11 52.74 -0.80
N SER A 202 0.10 52.19 -0.67
CA SER A 202 1.33 52.95 -0.95
C SER A 202 1.44 53.33 -2.43
N SER A 203 1.07 52.43 -3.34
CA SER A 203 1.02 52.72 -4.78
C SER A 203 0.00 53.83 -5.11
N ALA A 204 -1.17 53.81 -4.49
CA ALA A 204 -2.18 54.86 -4.62
C ALA A 204 -1.70 56.21 -4.05
N LEU A 205 -1.02 56.21 -2.89
CA LEU A 205 -0.43 57.43 -2.31
C LEU A 205 0.67 58.02 -3.20
N LEU A 206 1.53 57.19 -3.79
CA LEU A 206 2.53 57.64 -4.76
C LEU A 206 1.88 58.23 -6.01
N HIS A 207 0.81 57.62 -6.52
CA HIS A 207 0.04 58.18 -7.64
C HIS A 207 -0.54 59.56 -7.29
N TYR A 208 -1.23 59.69 -6.15
CA TYR A 208 -1.79 60.98 -5.72
C TYR A 208 -0.72 62.04 -5.47
N ASN A 209 0.43 61.67 -4.90
CA ASN A 209 1.53 62.59 -4.69
C ASN A 209 2.13 63.09 -6.01
N ASN A 210 2.32 62.20 -6.99
CA ASN A 210 2.76 62.58 -8.34
C ASN A 210 1.74 63.52 -9.02
N THR A 211 0.43 63.24 -8.93
CA THR A 211 -0.59 64.14 -9.50
C THR A 211 -0.65 65.50 -8.80
N LEU A 212 -0.41 65.53 -7.48
CA LEU A 212 -0.34 66.78 -6.73
C LEU A 212 0.86 67.62 -7.17
N SER A 213 2.04 67.02 -7.34
CA SER A 213 3.22 67.71 -7.86
C SER A 213 3.02 68.20 -9.30
N GLN A 214 2.35 67.44 -10.17
CA GLN A 214 1.98 67.90 -11.51
C GLN A 214 1.09 69.15 -11.44
N LEU A 215 -0.01 69.10 -10.70
CA LEU A 215 -0.92 70.24 -10.52
C LEU A 215 -0.25 71.46 -9.88
N GLN A 216 0.69 71.26 -8.96
CA GLN A 216 1.51 72.33 -8.40
C GLN A 216 2.40 72.97 -9.48
N THR A 217 3.11 72.16 -10.29
CA THR A 217 3.92 72.72 -11.39
C THR A 217 3.08 73.45 -12.44
N GLU A 218 1.88 72.95 -12.77
CA GLU A 218 0.94 73.65 -13.66
C GLU A 218 0.51 75.00 -13.07
N LEU A 219 0.11 75.03 -11.80
CA LEU A 219 -0.26 76.26 -11.10
C LEU A 219 0.88 77.28 -11.09
N ASP A 220 2.10 76.86 -10.73
CA ASP A 220 3.29 77.72 -10.71
C ASP A 220 3.59 78.28 -12.11
N THR A 221 3.45 77.47 -13.17
CA THR A 221 3.63 77.97 -14.55
C THR A 221 2.58 79.03 -14.91
N ILE A 222 1.30 78.81 -14.59
CA ILE A 222 0.21 79.77 -14.86
C ILE A 222 0.42 81.07 -14.07
N LEU A 223 0.77 80.99 -12.79
CA LEU A 223 1.09 82.16 -11.97
C LEU A 223 2.30 82.93 -12.51
N SER A 224 3.35 82.22 -12.94
CA SER A 224 4.53 82.86 -13.55
C SER A 224 4.19 83.58 -14.88
N GLN A 225 3.24 83.05 -15.66
CA GLN A 225 2.75 83.68 -16.89
C GLN A 225 1.88 84.89 -16.57
N ALA A 226 0.98 84.79 -15.58
CA ALA A 226 0.14 85.90 -15.14
C ALA A 226 0.99 87.09 -14.65
N LEU A 227 2.00 86.85 -13.81
CA LEU A 227 2.94 87.88 -13.36
C LEU A 227 3.74 88.52 -14.50
N ARG A 228 4.10 87.76 -15.54
CA ARG A 228 4.74 88.32 -16.75
C ARG A 228 3.80 89.25 -17.51
N TRP A 229 2.55 88.83 -17.71
CA TRP A 229 1.53 89.65 -18.39
C TRP A 229 1.16 90.90 -17.59
N GLU A 230 1.06 90.80 -16.27
CA GLU A 230 0.86 91.95 -15.39
C GLU A 230 2.02 92.94 -15.47
N SER A 231 3.27 92.45 -15.49
CA SER A 231 4.46 93.29 -15.68
C SER A 231 4.47 94.00 -17.04
N THR A 232 4.15 93.31 -18.14
CA THR A 232 4.07 93.94 -19.47
C THR A 232 2.90 94.93 -19.55
N TRP A 233 1.75 94.62 -18.96
CA TRP A 233 0.62 95.53 -18.85
C TRP A 233 0.98 96.81 -18.09
N ASN A 234 1.60 96.68 -16.91
CA ASN A 234 2.06 97.82 -16.12
C ASN A 234 3.08 98.68 -16.88
N HIS A 235 3.96 98.07 -17.69
CA HIS A 235 4.89 98.80 -18.54
C HIS A 235 4.20 99.57 -19.68
N ILE A 236 3.21 98.95 -20.34
CA ILE A 236 2.38 99.60 -21.37
C ILE A 236 1.60 100.77 -20.74
N GLN A 237 0.94 100.54 -19.60
CA GLN A 237 0.18 101.57 -18.88
C GLN A 237 1.07 102.74 -18.44
N ALA A 238 2.26 102.47 -17.91
CA ALA A 238 3.22 103.51 -17.53
C ALA A 238 3.75 104.30 -18.73
N THR A 239 3.90 103.66 -19.90
CA THR A 239 4.30 104.32 -21.15
C THR A 239 3.17 105.20 -21.69
N ALA A 240 1.95 104.66 -21.78
CA ALA A 240 0.77 105.41 -22.19
C ALA A 240 0.49 106.61 -21.26
N ALA A 241 0.71 106.48 -19.95
CA ALA A 241 0.60 107.59 -19.01
C ALA A 241 1.65 108.69 -19.25
N LYS A 242 2.90 108.32 -19.60
CA LYS A 242 3.94 109.29 -20.00
C LYS A 242 3.60 109.99 -21.31
N GLU A 243 3.14 109.26 -22.32
CA GLU A 243 2.72 109.83 -23.61
C GLU A 243 1.51 110.77 -23.43
N THR A 244 0.53 110.39 -22.62
CA THR A 244 -0.62 111.24 -22.27
C THR A 244 -0.17 112.51 -21.53
N LEU A 245 0.78 112.41 -20.60
CA LEU A 245 1.35 113.56 -19.90
C LEU A 245 2.12 114.48 -20.86
N LEU A 246 2.95 113.93 -21.76
CA LEU A 246 3.68 114.69 -22.78
C LEU A 246 2.72 115.39 -23.73
N LEU A 247 1.67 114.72 -24.19
CA LEU A 247 0.62 115.31 -25.03
C LEU A 247 -0.09 116.46 -24.28
N GLY A 248 -0.42 116.28 -23.00
CA GLY A 248 -0.97 117.34 -22.15
C GLY A 248 -0.02 118.53 -21.97
N GLN A 249 1.28 118.28 -21.78
CA GLN A 249 2.30 119.32 -21.71
C GLN A 249 2.44 120.08 -23.03
N ILE A 250 2.47 119.37 -24.17
CA ILE A 250 2.51 119.97 -25.51
C ILE A 250 1.26 120.83 -25.74
N LYS A 251 0.06 120.35 -25.37
CA LYS A 251 -1.18 121.14 -25.42
C LYS A 251 -1.08 122.43 -24.61
N ILE A 252 -0.64 122.35 -23.36
CA ILE A 252 -0.51 123.52 -22.47
C ILE A 252 0.55 124.51 -22.99
N VAL A 253 1.72 124.04 -23.43
CA VAL A 253 2.79 124.91 -23.97
C VAL A 253 2.35 125.56 -25.28
N THR A 254 1.69 124.81 -26.16
CA THR A 254 1.14 125.35 -27.42
C THR A 254 0.10 126.43 -27.13
N LEU A 255 -0.86 126.16 -26.25
CA LEU A 255 -1.90 127.12 -25.85
C LEU A 255 -1.28 128.40 -25.24
N ASN A 256 -0.28 128.25 -24.39
CA ASN A 256 0.46 129.37 -23.79
C ASN A 256 1.22 130.19 -24.84
N LEU A 257 1.93 129.54 -25.77
CA LEU A 257 2.62 130.22 -26.87
C LEU A 257 1.63 130.92 -27.82
N TYR A 258 0.47 130.31 -28.08
CA TYR A 258 -0.60 130.91 -28.87
C TYR A 258 -1.11 132.19 -28.22
N HIS A 259 -1.41 132.17 -26.91
CA HIS A 259 -1.77 133.38 -26.16
C HIS A 259 -0.66 134.46 -26.23
N MET A 260 0.62 134.06 -26.16
CA MET A 260 1.77 134.98 -26.28
C MET A 260 1.93 135.61 -27.68
N THR A 261 1.26 135.10 -28.73
CA THR A 261 1.20 135.79 -30.05
C THR A 261 0.31 137.05 -30.05
N GLY A 262 -0.19 137.46 -28.89
CA GLY A 262 -0.98 138.68 -28.70
C GLY A 262 -2.48 138.50 -28.96
N ARG A 263 -2.93 137.28 -29.28
CA ARG A 263 -4.35 136.94 -29.38
C ARG A 263 -4.87 136.45 -28.03
N VAL A 264 -5.35 137.40 -27.24
CA VAL A 264 -6.21 137.12 -26.09
C VAL A 264 -7.43 136.35 -26.61
N THR A 265 -7.76 135.21 -26.01
CA THR A 265 -8.90 134.33 -26.36
C THR A 265 -10.28 134.93 -26.02
N SER A 266 -10.33 136.24 -25.77
CA SER A 266 -11.51 137.03 -25.45
C SER A 266 -11.76 138.08 -26.54
N GLY A 267 -12.24 137.64 -27.72
CA GLY A 267 -12.48 138.54 -28.85
C GLY A 267 -13.08 137.90 -30.10
N ALA A 268 -14.40 137.72 -30.12
CA ALA A 268 -15.30 137.61 -31.28
C ALA A 268 -15.09 136.54 -32.38
N GLU A 269 -13.96 135.84 -32.46
CA GLU A 269 -13.82 134.60 -33.26
C GLU A 269 -13.66 133.40 -32.31
N GLY A 270 -14.76 132.68 -32.07
CA GLY A 270 -14.78 131.51 -31.20
C GLY A 270 -14.03 130.33 -31.81
N PHE A 271 -12.85 130.01 -31.29
CA PHE A 271 -12.06 128.85 -31.69
C PHE A 271 -11.91 127.83 -30.54
N ASN A 272 -11.86 126.55 -30.91
CA ASN A 272 -11.80 125.44 -29.97
C ASN A 272 -10.46 125.43 -29.22
N VAL A 273 -10.51 125.56 -27.89
CA VAL A 273 -9.33 125.56 -27.01
C VAL A 273 -8.54 124.25 -27.08
N ASP A 274 -9.19 123.17 -27.52
CA ASP A 274 -8.62 121.82 -27.54
C ASP A 274 -7.93 121.42 -28.88
N ASP A 275 -8.01 122.27 -29.92
CA ASP A 275 -7.34 122.01 -31.20
C ASP A 275 -5.90 122.53 -31.23
N THR A 276 -4.98 121.64 -30.89
CA THR A 276 -3.52 121.91 -30.87
C THR A 276 -2.90 122.19 -32.23
N LEU A 277 -3.46 121.67 -33.33
CA LEU A 277 -2.84 121.80 -34.65
C LEU A 277 -3.09 123.20 -35.20
N ASP A 278 -4.34 123.66 -35.15
CA ASP A 278 -4.75 125.03 -35.50
C ASP A 278 -3.97 126.09 -34.70
N GLN A 279 -3.63 125.81 -33.43
CA GLN A 279 -2.82 126.70 -32.60
C GLN A 279 -1.36 126.76 -33.07
N LEU A 280 -0.76 125.62 -33.42
CA LEU A 280 0.62 125.56 -33.95
C LEU A 280 0.75 126.28 -35.30
N ASP A 281 -0.18 126.05 -36.23
CA ASP A 281 -0.18 126.72 -37.55
C ASP A 281 -0.24 128.25 -37.42
N ARG A 282 -1.02 128.76 -36.44
CA ARG A 282 -1.10 130.19 -36.16
C ARG A 282 0.15 130.75 -35.49
N ILE A 283 0.79 130.00 -34.58
CA ILE A 283 2.10 130.36 -34.01
C ILE A 283 3.15 130.42 -35.14
N GLN A 284 3.17 129.44 -36.03
CA GLN A 284 4.06 129.42 -37.19
C GLN A 284 3.83 130.64 -38.09
N LEU A 285 2.58 130.97 -38.43
CA LEU A 285 2.25 132.15 -39.23
C LEU A 285 2.69 133.46 -38.56
N TYR A 286 2.58 133.55 -37.23
CA TYR A 286 3.05 134.71 -36.46
C TYR A 286 4.59 134.82 -36.46
N ILE A 287 5.30 133.70 -36.27
CA ILE A 287 6.77 133.65 -36.33
C ILE A 287 7.26 134.01 -37.74
N GLN A 288 6.64 133.48 -38.80
CA GLN A 288 6.98 133.82 -40.18
C GLN A 288 6.82 135.33 -40.43
N LYS A 289 5.66 135.91 -40.10
CA LYS A 289 5.43 137.36 -40.23
C LYS A 289 6.46 138.19 -39.45
N ARG A 290 6.84 137.78 -38.24
CA ARG A 290 7.90 138.45 -37.45
C ARG A 290 9.27 138.31 -38.11
N ALA A 291 9.60 137.13 -38.66
CA ALA A 291 10.86 136.88 -39.34
C ALA A 291 10.99 137.66 -40.65
N ASP A 292 9.88 137.82 -41.40
CA ASP A 292 9.84 138.66 -42.59
C ASP A 292 10.05 140.14 -42.23
N ILE A 293 9.34 140.67 -41.22
CA ILE A 293 9.53 142.04 -40.71
C ILE A 293 10.99 142.30 -40.26
N VAL A 294 11.64 141.33 -39.63
CA VAL A 294 13.07 141.45 -39.24
C VAL A 294 13.99 141.43 -40.47
N ARG A 295 13.65 140.67 -41.51
CA ARG A 295 14.39 140.66 -42.78
C ARG A 295 14.30 142.01 -43.48
N ASP A 296 13.10 142.61 -43.49
CA ASP A 296 12.85 143.94 -44.06
C ASP A 296 13.59 145.05 -43.28
N LEU A 297 13.52 145.02 -41.94
CA LEU A 297 14.26 145.97 -41.07
C LEU A 297 15.79 145.84 -41.16
N GLY A 298 16.31 144.70 -41.61
CA GLY A 298 17.73 144.52 -41.92
C GLY A 298 18.18 145.28 -43.18
N SER A 299 17.25 145.61 -44.08
CA SER A 299 17.54 146.25 -45.37
C SER A 299 17.60 147.79 -45.29
N ASP A 300 17.02 148.41 -44.27
CA ASP A 300 16.64 149.85 -44.32
C ASP A 300 17.57 150.81 -43.55
N LYS A 301 18.64 150.31 -42.92
CA LYS A 301 19.65 151.17 -42.25
C LYS A 301 20.69 151.79 -43.20
N GLY A 302 20.42 151.80 -44.51
CA GLY A 302 21.32 152.27 -45.55
C GLY A 302 21.21 153.75 -45.93
N SER A 303 20.22 154.50 -45.44
CA SER A 303 20.00 155.90 -45.85
C SER A 303 19.31 156.77 -44.79
N ILE A 304 20.07 157.68 -44.18
CA ILE A 304 19.70 159.06 -43.80
C ILE A 304 21.00 159.75 -43.32
N LYS A 305 21.50 160.69 -44.13
CA LYS A 305 22.53 161.68 -43.81
C LYS A 305 22.22 162.94 -44.64
N ALA A 306 22.57 164.12 -44.11
CA ALA A 306 22.53 165.45 -44.72
C ALA A 306 21.18 166.21 -44.68
N SER A 307 20.93 166.87 -43.54
CA SER A 307 20.29 168.18 -43.33
C SER A 307 20.21 168.44 -41.80
N ASP A 308 20.36 169.66 -41.25
CA ASP A 308 20.98 170.87 -41.80
C ASP A 308 21.53 171.79 -40.68
N HIS A 309 22.06 172.98 -40.98
CA HIS A 309 22.63 173.92 -39.99
C HIS A 309 21.62 174.93 -39.41
N ALA A 310 21.45 174.93 -38.07
CA ALA A 310 21.27 176.10 -37.20
C ALA A 310 21.53 175.72 -35.74
#